data_AF-A0A3L9DT70-F1
#
_entry.id   AF-A0A3L9DT70-F1
#
_cell.length_a   1.000
_cell.length_b   1.000
_cell.length_c   1.000
_cell.angle_alpha   90.00
_cell.angle_beta   90.00
_cell.angle_gamma   90.00
#
_symmetry.space_group_name_H-M   'P 1'
#
loop_
_entity.id
_entity.type
_entity.pdbx_description
1 polymer ?
#
loop_
_entity_poly.entity_id
_entity_poly.type
_entity_poly.pdbx_seq_one_letter_code
_entity_poly.pdbx_strand_id
1 'polypeptide(L)'
;MKELDVLKQLGLKDGELEEILGFQVSYDEKYTVFNVLSDISPRRLVGSKAQGWRVVLNGDTQSYKNNLNLTLKLPPNNPFKINGQKFFHRGHILAKEFYSFIKDERKEGFIKNHDKNGFIQFSVANMQQEKKDNTFRKSQAFYENKITEYLKIGNGKVCYEVKVLFYNKEDKIPIGTKISFKTIENNNNQKALEDCMGCNHIFIPNFDEDFDLSQIPGYVGSEDYREFYHMGYSDEHKKCFNNVAIPNKDGKVYDKYGNQVFYSVSATINDRIKEGIFLNVDEAVVSFGEGAELSVVPFTEQKLSEIPIRKNYYPSRNTKKNTSAVFFSWDAIEKLDGFAMTGLKKQETLIDAFRALNWVSKE
;
A
#
# COMPACT_ATOMS: atom_id res chain seq x y z
N MET A 1 9.56 11.97 7.47
CA MET A 1 10.33 12.61 6.37
C MET A 1 10.09 14.11 6.42
N LYS A 2 11.11 14.94 6.18
CA LYS A 2 10.96 16.40 6.20
C LYS A 2 10.23 16.88 4.95
N GLU A 3 9.58 18.04 5.04
CA GLU A 3 8.80 18.63 3.95
C GLU A 3 9.61 18.78 2.66
N LEU A 4 10.82 19.33 2.76
CA LEU A 4 11.72 19.54 1.62
C LEU A 4 12.09 18.24 0.89
N ASP A 5 12.24 17.13 1.63
CA ASP A 5 12.52 15.82 1.03
C ASP A 5 11.30 15.33 0.24
N VAL A 6 10.09 15.54 0.78
CA VAL A 6 8.84 15.20 0.09
C VAL A 6 8.70 16.04 -1.19
N LEU A 7 8.85 17.36 -1.11
CA LEU A 7 8.76 18.24 -2.27
C LEU A 7 9.76 17.84 -3.35
N LYS A 8 11.01 17.54 -2.96
CA LYS A 8 12.04 17.04 -3.88
C LYS A 8 11.62 15.74 -4.57
N GLN A 9 11.06 14.77 -3.83
CA GLN A 9 10.58 13.52 -4.41
C GLN A 9 9.34 13.68 -5.29
N LEU A 10 8.57 14.76 -5.10
CA LEU A 10 7.48 15.14 -6.00
C LEU A 10 7.97 15.90 -7.25
N GLY A 11 9.27 16.17 -7.36
CA GLY A 11 9.85 16.98 -8.43
C GLY A 11 9.53 18.48 -8.30
N LEU A 12 9.31 18.95 -7.07
CA LEU A 12 8.92 20.31 -6.74
C LEU A 12 10.05 21.06 -6.01
N LYS A 13 10.10 22.36 -6.26
CA LYS A 13 10.84 23.35 -5.48
C LYS A 13 9.92 23.91 -4.38
N ASP A 14 10.53 24.57 -3.41
CA ASP A 14 9.79 25.25 -2.34
C ASP A 14 8.78 26.26 -2.93
N GLY A 15 7.54 26.23 -2.43
CA GLY A 15 6.42 27.06 -2.92
C GLY A 15 5.74 26.62 -4.24
N GLU A 16 6.33 25.73 -5.05
CA GLU A 16 5.69 25.26 -6.29
C GLU A 16 4.42 24.42 -6.02
N LEU A 17 4.35 23.76 -4.86
CA LEU A 17 3.18 22.96 -4.51
C LEU A 17 1.93 23.84 -4.42
N GLU A 18 1.99 24.95 -3.68
CA GLU A 18 0.90 25.91 -3.54
C GLU A 18 0.47 26.52 -4.88
N GLU A 19 1.41 26.77 -5.80
CA GLU A 19 1.11 27.23 -7.16
C GLU A 19 0.32 26.20 -7.96
N ILE A 20 0.62 24.91 -7.81
CA ILE A 20 -0.11 23.83 -8.47
C ILE A 20 -1.48 23.62 -7.82
N LEU A 21 -1.51 23.61 -6.50
CA LEU A 21 -2.69 23.35 -5.69
C LEU A 21 -3.72 24.50 -5.79
N GLY A 22 -3.23 25.75 -5.88
CA GLY A 22 -4.06 26.95 -5.85
C GLY A 22 -4.55 27.33 -4.45
N PHE A 23 -3.86 26.87 -3.39
CA PHE A 23 -4.17 27.19 -2.00
C PHE A 23 -2.95 26.97 -1.11
N GLN A 24 -2.96 27.58 0.08
CA GLN A 24 -1.90 27.40 1.07
C GLN A 24 -2.02 26.05 1.78
N VAL A 25 -0.86 25.43 2.04
CA VAL A 25 -0.78 24.17 2.77
C VAL A 25 0.15 24.25 3.97
N SER A 26 -0.01 23.30 4.89
CA SER A 26 0.95 23.01 5.95
C SER A 26 1.24 21.52 5.97
N TYR A 27 2.52 21.17 5.91
CA TYR A 27 2.96 19.78 5.96
C TYR A 27 2.87 19.20 7.39
N ASP A 28 2.22 18.05 7.51
CA ASP A 28 2.19 17.24 8.72
C ASP A 28 3.24 16.13 8.61
N GLU A 29 4.42 16.35 9.21
CA GLU A 29 5.53 15.39 9.15
C GLU A 29 5.18 14.01 9.74
N LYS A 30 4.28 13.98 10.74
CA LYS A 30 3.88 12.74 11.43
C LYS A 30 3.07 11.85 10.50
N TYR A 31 2.21 12.47 9.68
CA TYR A 31 1.29 11.77 8.81
C TYR A 31 1.66 11.79 7.33
N THR A 32 2.71 12.54 6.95
CA THR A 32 3.19 12.67 5.57
C THR A 32 2.05 13.11 4.63
N VAL A 33 1.33 14.15 5.03
CA VAL A 33 0.23 14.77 4.29
C VAL A 33 0.32 16.28 4.42
N PHE A 34 -0.30 16.99 3.49
CA PHE A 34 -0.43 18.44 3.53
C PHE A 34 -1.86 18.80 3.94
N ASN A 35 -2.03 19.50 5.04
CA ASN A 35 -3.32 20.08 5.42
C ASN A 35 -3.54 21.38 4.65
N VAL A 36 -4.72 21.54 4.08
CA VAL A 36 -5.06 22.77 3.34
C VAL A 36 -5.55 23.84 4.32
N LEU A 37 -4.89 24.99 4.34
CA LEU A 37 -5.14 26.04 5.33
C LEU A 37 -6.18 27.07 4.86
N SER A 38 -6.12 27.52 3.59
CA SER A 38 -7.04 28.53 3.06
C SER A 38 -7.04 28.62 1.53
N ASP A 39 -8.17 29.04 0.95
CA ASP A 39 -8.36 29.30 -0.50
C ASP A 39 -7.80 30.67 -0.94
N ILE A 40 -6.80 31.23 -0.25
CA ILE A 40 -6.17 32.50 -0.66
C ILE A 40 -5.38 32.23 -1.95
N SER A 41 -6.07 32.34 -3.09
CA SER A 41 -5.62 31.89 -4.41
C SER A 41 -4.20 32.38 -4.77
N PRO A 42 -3.19 31.50 -4.75
CA PRO A 42 -2.08 31.60 -5.67
C PRO A 42 -2.62 31.39 -7.09
N ARG A 43 -2.02 32.03 -8.10
CA ARG A 43 -2.37 31.74 -9.49
C ARG A 43 -2.04 30.27 -9.76
N ARG A 44 -3.05 29.49 -10.16
CA ARG A 44 -2.84 28.09 -10.54
C ARG A 44 -1.81 28.01 -11.67
N LEU A 45 -0.79 27.16 -11.50
CA LEU A 45 0.26 26.96 -12.50
C LEU A 45 -0.33 26.57 -13.87
N VAL A 46 0.06 27.30 -14.90
CA VAL A 46 -0.35 27.06 -16.29
C VAL A 46 0.20 25.71 -16.75
N GLY A 47 -0.67 24.84 -17.26
CA GLY A 47 -0.29 23.49 -17.72
C GLY A 47 -0.65 22.35 -16.75
N SER A 48 -0.92 22.67 -15.47
CA SER A 48 -1.35 21.67 -14.49
C SER A 48 -2.72 21.06 -14.82
N LYS A 49 -2.85 19.74 -14.64
CA LYS A 49 -4.10 18.99 -14.89
C LYS A 49 -4.65 18.45 -13.58
N ALA A 50 -5.99 18.47 -13.48
CA ALA A 50 -6.71 17.85 -12.38
C ALA A 50 -7.82 16.96 -12.94
N GLN A 51 -8.01 15.79 -12.34
CA GLN A 51 -9.11 14.86 -12.66
C GLN A 51 -9.72 14.38 -11.35
N GLY A 52 -11.04 14.37 -11.25
CA GLY A 52 -11.67 14.19 -9.95
C GLY A 52 -13.16 13.96 -9.99
N TRP A 53 -13.69 13.68 -8.80
CA TRP A 53 -15.11 13.48 -8.54
C TRP A 53 -15.56 14.41 -7.41
N ARG A 54 -16.79 14.89 -7.52
CA ARG A 54 -17.54 15.45 -6.40
C ARG A 54 -18.87 14.70 -6.30
N VAL A 55 -19.12 14.10 -5.14
CA VAL A 55 -20.28 13.24 -4.89
C VAL A 55 -20.84 13.49 -3.50
N VAL A 56 -22.13 13.16 -3.32
CA VAL A 56 -22.74 13.03 -2.00
C VAL A 56 -22.81 11.55 -1.70
N LEU A 57 -22.19 11.14 -0.60
CA LEU A 57 -22.23 9.79 -0.05
C LEU A 57 -23.32 9.73 1.01
N ASN A 58 -24.17 8.70 0.97
CA ASN A 58 -25.32 8.55 1.84
C ASN A 58 -25.33 7.17 2.50
N GLY A 59 -25.33 7.13 3.84
CA GLY A 59 -25.31 5.89 4.62
C GLY A 59 -26.60 5.06 4.53
N ASP A 60 -27.73 5.69 4.18
CA ASP A 60 -29.06 5.06 4.11
C ASP A 60 -29.26 4.21 2.85
N THR A 61 -28.25 4.15 1.99
CA THR A 61 -28.37 3.51 0.69
C THR A 61 -27.89 2.08 0.78
N GLN A 62 -28.82 1.14 0.67
CA GLN A 62 -28.47 -0.24 0.35
C GLN A 62 -28.31 -0.36 -1.17
N SER A 63 -27.09 -0.58 -1.66
CA SER A 63 -26.91 -1.04 -3.03
C SER A 63 -25.62 -1.85 -3.25
N TYR A 64 -25.63 -2.53 -4.40
CA TYR A 64 -25.00 -3.80 -4.75
C TYR A 64 -23.47 -3.89 -4.56
N LYS A 65 -23.03 -5.06 -4.07
CA LYS A 65 -21.64 -5.51 -4.16
C LYS A 65 -21.39 -6.04 -5.57
N ASN A 66 -20.71 -5.26 -6.41
CA ASN A 66 -20.15 -5.75 -7.66
C ASN A 66 -18.62 -5.76 -7.58
N ASN A 67 -17.99 -6.78 -8.16
CA ASN A 67 -16.54 -6.85 -8.30
C ASN A 67 -16.08 -5.80 -9.32
N LEU A 68 -15.63 -4.65 -8.84
CA LEU A 68 -15.21 -3.53 -9.66
C LEU A 68 -13.70 -3.35 -9.55
N ASN A 69 -13.00 -4.13 -10.37
CA ASN A 69 -11.55 -4.07 -10.48
C ASN A 69 -11.16 -3.16 -11.65
N LEU A 70 -10.26 -2.21 -11.40
CA LEU A 70 -9.66 -1.41 -12.46
C LEU A 70 -8.81 -2.29 -13.39
N THR A 71 -8.95 -2.09 -14.68
CA THR A 71 -8.14 -2.76 -15.72
C THR A 71 -6.96 -1.90 -16.20
N LEU A 72 -6.70 -0.76 -15.55
CA LEU A 72 -5.57 0.13 -15.85
C LEU A 72 -4.26 -0.66 -15.95
N LYS A 73 -3.47 -0.41 -17.01
CA LYS A 73 -2.16 -1.05 -17.14
C LYS A 73 -1.19 -0.45 -16.12
N LEU A 74 -0.61 -1.31 -15.27
CA LEU A 74 0.50 -0.93 -14.41
C LEU A 74 1.80 -0.92 -15.21
N PRO A 75 2.86 -0.24 -14.72
CA PRO A 75 4.15 -0.30 -15.37
C PRO A 75 4.62 -1.76 -15.56
N PRO A 76 5.25 -2.09 -16.71
CA PRO A 76 5.80 -3.43 -16.92
C PRO A 76 6.84 -3.73 -15.85
N ASN A 77 6.95 -4.98 -15.40
CA ASN A 77 7.90 -5.38 -14.36
C ASN A 77 7.82 -4.56 -13.06
N ASN A 78 6.63 -4.08 -12.68
CA ASN A 78 6.36 -3.39 -11.42
C ASN A 78 7.00 -4.16 -10.24
N PRO A 79 8.04 -3.59 -9.59
CA PRO A 79 8.80 -4.30 -8.59
C PRO A 79 7.94 -4.65 -7.37
N PHE A 80 8.34 -5.72 -6.68
CA PHE A 80 7.76 -6.10 -5.40
C PHE A 80 8.59 -5.49 -4.27
N LYS A 81 7.90 -4.98 -3.25
CA LYS A 81 8.46 -4.68 -1.95
C LYS A 81 8.80 -5.99 -1.25
N ILE A 82 9.72 -5.92 -0.29
CA ILE A 82 10.08 -7.04 0.56
C ILE A 82 8.87 -7.66 1.26
N ASN A 83 7.79 -6.93 1.56
CA ASN A 83 6.55 -7.46 2.15
C ASN A 83 5.59 -8.13 1.13
N GLY A 84 6.00 -8.34 -0.12
CA GLY A 84 5.19 -8.97 -1.16
C GLY A 84 4.19 -8.04 -1.86
N GLN A 85 4.08 -6.78 -1.44
CA GLN A 85 3.26 -5.79 -2.15
C GLN A 85 3.98 -5.24 -3.37
N LYS A 86 3.26 -4.80 -4.40
CA LYS A 86 3.88 -4.07 -5.52
C LYS A 86 4.16 -2.62 -5.14
N PHE A 87 5.14 -1.97 -5.77
CA PHE A 87 5.40 -0.55 -5.56
C PHE A 87 4.32 0.35 -6.15
N PHE A 88 3.75 -0.03 -7.30
CA PHE A 88 2.63 0.70 -7.91
C PHE A 88 1.31 -0.05 -7.80
N HIS A 89 0.27 0.66 -7.40
CA HIS A 89 -1.12 0.21 -7.40
C HIS A 89 -1.94 0.93 -8.47
N ARG A 90 -3.08 0.32 -8.78
CA ARG A 90 -4.15 0.97 -9.54
C ARG A 90 -4.96 1.80 -8.54
N GLY A 91 -4.56 3.06 -8.37
CA GLY A 91 -5.27 4.01 -7.52
C GLY A 91 -6.65 4.27 -8.12
N HIS A 92 -7.69 4.18 -7.29
CA HIS A 92 -9.01 4.68 -7.66
C HIS A 92 -9.07 6.16 -7.31
N ILE A 93 -9.60 7.01 -8.19
CA ILE A 93 -9.86 8.41 -7.82
C ILE A 93 -10.98 8.43 -6.77
N LEU A 94 -12.13 7.83 -7.10
CA LEU A 94 -13.20 7.56 -6.16
C LEU A 94 -13.17 6.07 -5.77
N ALA A 95 -12.97 5.77 -4.48
CA ALA A 95 -12.93 4.41 -3.96
C ALA A 95 -14.15 3.57 -4.35
N LYS A 96 -13.90 2.29 -4.66
CA LYS A 96 -14.95 1.31 -4.98
C LYS A 96 -15.95 1.14 -3.84
N GLU A 97 -15.49 1.25 -2.59
CA GLU A 97 -16.31 1.15 -1.38
C GLU A 97 -17.37 2.25 -1.33
N PHE A 98 -17.11 3.41 -1.95
CA PHE A 98 -18.06 4.50 -1.96
C PHE A 98 -19.24 4.30 -2.90
N TYR A 99 -19.16 3.33 -3.81
CA TYR A 99 -20.22 3.16 -4.81
C TYR A 99 -21.51 2.68 -4.16
N SER A 100 -21.42 1.89 -3.09
CA SER A 100 -22.60 1.48 -2.32
C SER A 100 -23.33 2.64 -1.66
N PHE A 101 -22.67 3.81 -1.52
CA PHE A 101 -23.20 5.02 -0.91
C PHE A 101 -23.72 6.07 -1.92
N ILE A 102 -23.74 5.75 -3.22
CA ILE A 102 -24.14 6.69 -4.29
C ILE A 102 -25.43 6.19 -4.96
N LYS A 103 -26.52 6.95 -4.81
CA LYS A 103 -27.79 6.74 -5.53
C LYS A 103 -27.80 7.49 -6.88
N ASP A 104 -26.93 7.11 -7.81
CA ASP A 104 -26.94 7.67 -9.18
C ASP A 104 -26.40 6.66 -10.20
N GLU A 105 -27.30 5.87 -10.79
CA GLU A 105 -26.99 4.86 -11.81
C GLU A 105 -26.23 5.44 -13.02
N ARG A 106 -26.46 6.71 -13.34
CA ARG A 106 -25.77 7.38 -14.46
C ARG A 106 -24.29 7.57 -14.19
N LYS A 107 -23.89 7.75 -12.92
CA LYS A 107 -22.49 7.88 -12.51
C LYS A 107 -21.78 6.54 -12.44
N GLU A 108 -22.52 5.45 -12.25
CA GLU A 108 -21.97 4.10 -12.15
C GLU A 108 -21.12 3.74 -13.38
N GLY A 109 -21.60 4.01 -14.60
CA GLY A 109 -20.85 3.74 -15.84
C GLY A 109 -19.56 4.55 -16.00
N PHE A 110 -19.51 5.78 -15.48
CA PHE A 110 -18.29 6.61 -15.55
C PHE A 110 -17.29 6.26 -14.46
N ILE A 111 -17.79 5.93 -13.28
CA ILE A 111 -17.01 5.49 -12.12
C ILE A 111 -16.37 4.12 -12.41
N LYS A 112 -17.07 3.26 -13.17
CA LYS A 112 -16.56 1.98 -13.69
C LYS A 112 -15.49 2.13 -14.79
N ASN A 113 -15.37 3.32 -15.41
CA ASN A 113 -14.41 3.54 -16.48
C ASN A 113 -13.02 3.86 -15.91
N HIS A 114 -12.05 2.97 -16.16
CA HIS A 114 -10.69 3.12 -15.65
C HIS A 114 -9.95 4.35 -16.20
N ASP A 115 -10.26 4.81 -17.41
CA ASP A 115 -9.68 6.06 -17.96
C ASP A 115 -10.17 7.29 -17.19
N LYS A 116 -11.33 7.17 -16.52
CA LYS A 116 -11.97 8.25 -15.77
C LYS A 116 -11.76 8.15 -14.27
N ASN A 117 -11.47 6.96 -13.74
CA ASN A 117 -11.38 6.73 -12.30
C ASN A 117 -10.13 5.97 -11.85
N GLY A 118 -9.21 5.62 -12.76
CA GLY A 118 -7.97 4.92 -12.44
C GLY A 118 -6.74 5.78 -12.72
N PHE A 119 -5.72 5.64 -11.87
CA PHE A 119 -4.40 6.23 -12.09
C PHE A 119 -3.30 5.37 -11.46
N ILE A 120 -2.04 5.62 -11.86
CA ILE A 120 -0.88 4.98 -11.24
C ILE A 120 -0.58 5.70 -9.92
N GLN A 121 -0.59 4.96 -8.83
CA GLN A 121 -0.31 5.49 -7.50
C GLN A 121 0.71 4.60 -6.80
N PHE A 122 1.65 5.19 -6.07
CA PHE A 122 2.51 4.41 -5.17
C PHE A 122 1.66 3.67 -4.15
N SER A 123 2.00 2.42 -3.88
CA SER A 123 1.22 1.55 -2.98
C SER A 123 1.08 2.13 -1.58
N VAL A 124 2.11 2.81 -1.11
CA VAL A 124 2.11 3.52 0.18
C VAL A 124 1.17 4.72 0.20
N ALA A 125 1.07 5.47 -0.89
CA ALA A 125 0.14 6.60 -1.00
C ALA A 125 -1.32 6.11 -1.13
N ASN A 126 -1.52 4.92 -1.70
CA ASN A 126 -2.83 4.31 -1.87
C ASN A 126 -3.33 3.63 -0.58
N MET A 127 -2.55 2.71 -0.01
CA MET A 127 -3.04 1.75 1.00
C MET A 127 -2.29 1.71 2.34
N GLN A 128 -1.19 2.45 2.54
CA GLN A 128 -0.46 2.36 3.80
C GLN A 128 -1.35 2.79 4.97
N GLN A 129 -1.67 1.85 5.84
CA GLN A 129 -2.53 2.05 7.01
C GLN A 129 -1.86 1.59 8.31
N GLU A 130 -0.68 0.99 8.22
CA GLU A 130 0.06 0.47 9.37
C GLU A 130 1.30 1.32 9.66
N LYS A 131 1.70 1.32 10.94
CA LYS A 131 2.94 1.96 11.39
C LYS A 131 4.13 1.13 10.91
N LYS A 132 4.97 1.71 10.06
CA LYS A 132 6.34 1.21 9.82
C LYS A 132 7.26 2.06 10.68
N ASP A 133 7.97 1.45 11.63
CA ASP A 133 9.03 2.11 12.41
C ASP A 133 8.61 3.45 13.05
N ASN A 134 7.46 3.48 13.73
CA ASN A 134 6.84 4.68 14.34
C ASN A 134 6.37 5.78 13.38
N THR A 135 6.51 5.61 12.06
CA THR A 135 5.95 6.51 11.04
C THR A 135 4.59 6.00 10.57
N PHE A 136 3.56 6.85 10.64
CA PHE A 136 2.19 6.52 10.26
C PHE A 136 1.76 7.43 9.11
N ARG A 137 1.94 6.99 7.87
CA ARG A 137 1.43 7.77 6.73
C ARG A 137 -0.09 7.64 6.65
N LYS A 138 -0.81 8.77 6.59
CA LYS A 138 -2.23 8.78 6.27
C LYS A 138 -2.41 8.71 4.74
N SER A 139 -2.45 7.49 4.21
CA SER A 139 -2.71 7.21 2.80
C SER A 139 -4.15 7.54 2.39
N GLN A 140 -4.46 7.44 1.10
CA GLN A 140 -5.82 7.64 0.59
C GLN A 140 -6.83 6.70 1.27
N ALA A 141 -6.50 5.41 1.39
CA ALA A 141 -7.34 4.43 2.05
C ALA A 141 -7.64 4.77 3.53
N PHE A 142 -6.73 5.45 4.25
CA PHE A 142 -6.99 5.89 5.63
C PHE A 142 -8.22 6.79 5.71
N TYR A 143 -8.30 7.81 4.84
CA TYR A 143 -9.42 8.75 4.81
C TYR A 143 -10.69 8.07 4.31
N GLU A 144 -10.58 7.24 3.27
CA GLU A 144 -11.72 6.53 2.69
C GLU A 144 -12.34 5.52 3.67
N ASN A 145 -11.51 4.84 4.46
CA ASN A 145 -11.98 3.94 5.51
C ASN A 145 -12.69 4.69 6.62
N LYS A 146 -12.18 5.85 7.06
CA LYS A 146 -12.84 6.66 8.09
C LYS A 146 -14.20 7.18 7.65
N ILE A 147 -14.30 7.64 6.39
CA ILE A 147 -15.59 8.05 5.80
C ILE A 147 -16.53 6.84 5.70
N THR A 148 -16.04 5.68 5.26
CA THR A 148 -16.84 4.45 5.16
C THR A 148 -17.36 3.99 6.52
N GLU A 149 -16.52 4.00 7.56
CA GLU A 149 -16.91 3.71 8.95
C GLU A 149 -18.02 4.65 9.41
N TYR A 150 -17.85 5.96 9.18
CA TYR A 150 -18.86 6.96 9.52
C TYR A 150 -20.20 6.70 8.85
N LEU A 151 -20.20 6.45 7.53
CA LEU A 151 -21.40 6.17 6.75
C LEU A 151 -22.09 4.85 7.11
N LYS A 152 -21.36 3.87 7.66
CA LYS A 152 -21.91 2.57 8.09
C LYS A 152 -22.58 2.63 9.47
N ILE A 153 -22.14 3.52 10.35
CA ILE A 153 -22.63 3.59 11.74
C ILE A 153 -23.97 4.34 11.84
N GLY A 154 -24.44 4.96 10.76
CA GLY A 154 -25.83 5.35 10.59
C GLY A 154 -26.06 6.23 9.38
N ASN A 155 -27.23 6.81 9.34
CA ASN A 155 -27.81 7.51 8.19
C ASN A 155 -27.13 8.87 7.83
N GLY A 156 -25.82 8.98 8.04
CA GLY A 156 -25.06 10.19 7.78
C GLY A 156 -24.89 10.46 6.29
N LYS A 157 -24.70 11.74 5.96
CA LYS A 157 -24.39 12.18 4.59
C LYS A 157 -23.12 13.00 4.55
N VAL A 158 -22.27 12.71 3.58
CA VAL A 158 -20.98 13.39 3.40
C VAL A 158 -20.89 13.92 1.97
N CYS A 159 -20.59 15.21 1.81
CA CYS A 159 -20.10 15.74 0.54
C CYS A 159 -18.64 15.37 0.43
N TYR A 160 -18.26 14.59 -0.59
CA TYR A 160 -16.89 14.14 -0.81
C TYR A 160 -16.40 14.65 -2.16
N GLU A 161 -15.22 15.24 -2.17
CA GLU A 161 -14.53 15.68 -3.38
C GLU A 161 -13.10 15.14 -3.37
N VAL A 162 -12.69 14.57 -4.50
CA VAL A 162 -11.36 14.00 -4.70
C VAL A 162 -10.84 14.43 -6.04
N LYS A 163 -9.58 14.88 -6.09
CA LYS A 163 -8.89 15.31 -7.30
C LYS A 163 -7.48 14.75 -7.31
N VAL A 164 -7.15 14.01 -8.36
CA VAL A 164 -5.78 13.67 -8.70
C VAL A 164 -5.15 14.84 -9.42
N LEU A 165 -3.93 15.21 -9.02
CA LEU A 165 -3.21 16.38 -9.51
C LEU A 165 -1.92 15.99 -10.20
N PHE A 166 -1.71 16.54 -11.39
CA PHE A 166 -0.51 16.36 -12.21
C PHE A 166 0.21 17.69 -12.31
N TYR A 167 1.55 17.65 -12.37
CA TYR A 167 2.36 18.85 -12.57
C TYR A 167 2.06 19.44 -13.96
N ASN A 168 2.10 18.60 -15.00
CA ASN A 168 1.72 18.92 -16.38
C ASN A 168 0.60 18.00 -16.89
N LYS A 169 -0.11 18.43 -17.95
CA LYS A 169 -1.20 17.68 -18.56
C LYS A 169 -0.78 16.38 -19.26
N GLU A 170 0.48 16.30 -19.70
CA GLU A 170 1.10 15.13 -20.34
C GLU A 170 1.66 14.10 -19.36
N ASP A 171 1.72 14.42 -18.06
CA ASP A 171 2.33 13.52 -17.08
C ASP A 171 1.58 12.19 -16.97
N LYS A 172 2.35 11.10 -16.86
CA LYS A 172 1.82 9.74 -16.73
C LYS A 172 1.48 9.37 -15.29
N ILE A 173 2.17 9.98 -14.33
CA ILE A 173 1.97 9.74 -12.90
C ILE A 173 1.62 11.08 -12.25
N PRO A 174 0.57 11.16 -11.42
CA PRO A 174 0.24 12.38 -10.69
C PRO A 174 1.15 12.60 -9.50
N ILE A 175 1.33 13.86 -9.10
CA ILE A 175 2.10 14.24 -7.91
C ILE A 175 1.33 13.96 -6.61
N GLY A 176 0.01 13.78 -6.66
CA GLY A 176 -0.77 13.47 -5.47
C GLY A 176 -2.28 13.51 -5.65
N THR A 177 -2.97 13.21 -4.56
CA THR A 177 -4.43 13.20 -4.46
C THR A 177 -4.87 14.24 -3.44
N LYS A 178 -5.67 15.21 -3.88
CA LYS A 178 -6.40 16.12 -3.01
C LYS A 178 -7.72 15.50 -2.62
N ILE A 179 -8.04 15.52 -1.33
CA ILE A 179 -9.32 15.05 -0.79
C ILE A 179 -9.91 16.17 0.05
N SER A 180 -11.19 16.47 -0.16
CA SER A 180 -12.00 17.25 0.77
C SER A 180 -13.31 16.55 1.07
N PHE A 181 -13.78 16.69 2.30
CA PHE A 181 -15.06 16.14 2.71
C PHE A 181 -15.75 17.07 3.71
N LYS A 182 -17.06 17.03 3.76
CA LYS A 182 -17.85 17.79 4.72
C LYS A 182 -19.10 17.03 5.10
N THR A 183 -19.38 16.94 6.39
CA THR A 183 -20.62 16.35 6.87
C THR A 183 -21.80 17.25 6.48
N ILE A 184 -22.79 16.67 5.81
CA ILE A 184 -24.04 17.36 5.40
C ILE A 184 -25.12 17.11 6.46
N GLU A 185 -25.29 15.85 6.83
CA GLU A 185 -26.26 15.42 7.84
C GLU A 185 -25.55 14.51 8.84
N ASN A 186 -25.64 14.87 10.12
CA ASN A 186 -25.10 14.07 11.20
C ASN A 186 -26.03 12.89 11.48
N ASN A 187 -25.44 11.74 11.80
CA ASN A 187 -26.14 10.72 12.56
C ASN A 187 -26.45 11.29 13.96
N ASN A 188 -27.66 11.07 14.48
CA ASN A 188 -28.26 11.73 15.65
C ASN A 188 -27.47 11.68 16.98
N ASN A 189 -26.28 11.07 17.02
CA ASN A 189 -25.40 11.01 18.19
C ASN A 189 -23.89 11.11 17.85
N GLN A 190 -23.51 11.47 16.63
CA GLN A 190 -22.10 11.58 16.22
C GLN A 190 -21.70 13.03 15.95
N LYS A 191 -20.48 13.38 16.36
CA LYS A 191 -19.82 14.62 15.90
C LYS A 191 -19.64 14.57 14.37
N ALA A 192 -19.51 15.75 13.76
CA ALA A 192 -19.17 15.83 12.35
C ALA A 192 -17.85 15.09 12.09
N LEU A 193 -17.73 14.47 10.91
CA LEU A 193 -16.56 13.66 10.56
C LEU A 193 -15.28 14.50 10.59
N GLU A 194 -15.36 15.74 10.10
CA GLU A 194 -14.26 16.70 10.14
C GLU A 194 -13.74 16.97 11.58
N ASP A 195 -14.64 17.04 12.57
CA ASP A 195 -14.28 17.26 13.97
C ASP A 195 -13.58 16.02 14.56
N CYS A 196 -14.07 14.83 14.19
CA CYS A 196 -13.45 13.57 14.60
C CYS A 196 -12.05 13.38 14.02
N MET A 197 -11.84 13.82 12.77
CA MET A 197 -10.58 13.66 12.05
C MET A 197 -9.60 14.81 12.26
N GLY A 198 -10.06 15.95 12.79
CA GLY A 198 -9.27 17.17 12.97
C GLY A 198 -8.82 17.81 11.65
N CYS A 199 -9.42 17.41 10.53
CA CYS A 199 -9.11 17.87 9.19
C CYS A 199 -10.25 17.50 8.24
N ASN A 200 -10.37 18.23 7.13
CA ASN A 200 -11.42 17.98 6.12
C ASN A 200 -11.00 18.36 4.70
N HIS A 201 -9.79 18.88 4.52
CA HIS A 201 -9.20 19.22 3.23
C HIS A 201 -7.70 18.96 3.30
N ILE A 202 -7.27 17.96 2.53
CA ILE A 202 -5.91 17.41 2.60
C ILE A 202 -5.37 17.13 1.20
N PHE A 203 -4.05 17.12 1.07
CA PHE A 203 -3.33 16.65 -0.09
C PHE A 203 -2.38 15.52 0.31
N ILE A 204 -2.54 14.37 -0.34
CA ILE A 204 -1.76 13.15 -0.15
C ILE A 204 -0.71 13.11 -1.25
N PRO A 205 0.57 13.33 -0.93
CA PRO A 205 1.62 13.30 -1.93
C PRO A 205 1.79 11.87 -2.47
N ASN A 206 2.05 11.70 -3.77
CA ASN A 206 2.17 10.40 -4.43
C ASN A 206 3.64 10.03 -4.67
N PHE A 207 4.32 9.67 -3.59
CA PHE A 207 5.71 9.18 -3.59
C PHE A 207 5.86 7.97 -2.67
N ASP A 208 7.02 7.32 -2.71
CA ASP A 208 7.43 6.27 -1.79
C ASP A 208 8.83 6.57 -1.23
N GLU A 209 8.98 6.55 0.09
CA GLU A 209 10.28 6.82 0.74
C GLU A 209 11.36 5.82 0.34
N ASP A 210 10.94 4.61 -0.04
CA ASP A 210 11.82 3.55 -0.51
C ASP A 210 12.23 3.78 -1.99
N PHE A 211 11.78 4.85 -2.66
CA PHE A 211 12.12 5.17 -4.05
C PHE A 211 13.03 6.41 -4.17
N ASP A 212 14.30 6.17 -4.50
CA ASP A 212 15.37 7.17 -4.51
C ASP A 212 16.05 7.27 -5.87
N LEU A 213 15.77 8.32 -6.64
CA LEU A 213 16.38 8.55 -7.95
C LEU A 213 17.86 8.95 -7.88
N SER A 214 18.38 9.32 -6.70
CA SER A 214 19.80 9.66 -6.56
C SER A 214 20.75 8.48 -6.84
N GLN A 215 20.19 7.27 -6.91
CA GLN A 215 20.88 6.04 -7.33
C GLN A 215 21.16 5.98 -8.85
N ILE A 216 20.64 6.93 -9.65
CA ILE A 216 20.90 7.02 -11.09
C ILE A 216 22.13 7.93 -11.34
N PRO A 217 23.13 7.48 -12.13
CA PRO A 217 24.23 8.35 -12.55
C PRO A 217 23.72 9.59 -13.28
N GLY A 218 24.24 10.76 -12.90
CA GLY A 218 23.84 12.04 -13.49
C GLY A 218 22.64 12.71 -12.83
N TYR A 219 22.14 12.18 -11.71
CA TYR A 219 21.07 12.77 -10.91
C TYR A 219 21.35 14.24 -10.54
N VAL A 220 20.41 15.13 -10.86
CA VAL A 220 20.47 16.59 -10.69
C VAL A 220 19.50 17.08 -9.61
N GLY A 221 18.48 16.31 -9.22
CA GLY A 221 17.62 16.66 -8.09
C GLY A 221 16.13 16.46 -8.34
N SER A 222 15.35 17.52 -8.09
CA SER A 222 13.90 17.52 -8.34
C SER A 222 13.55 17.42 -9.83
N GLU A 223 14.47 17.80 -10.72
CA GLU A 223 14.28 17.72 -12.17
C GLU A 223 14.16 16.27 -12.64
N ASP A 224 14.96 15.34 -12.12
CA ASP A 224 14.83 13.91 -12.43
C ASP A 224 13.52 13.31 -11.93
N TYR A 225 13.07 13.73 -10.73
CA TYR A 225 11.76 13.33 -10.22
C TYR A 225 10.63 13.85 -11.11
N ARG A 226 10.74 15.11 -11.57
CA ARG A 226 9.77 15.69 -12.52
C ARG A 226 9.74 14.93 -13.84
N GLU A 227 10.90 14.56 -14.38
CA GLU A 227 11.00 13.71 -15.56
C GLU A 227 10.39 12.33 -15.30
N PHE A 228 10.60 11.74 -14.14
CA PHE A 228 9.97 10.46 -13.76
C PHE A 228 8.43 10.55 -13.74
N TYR A 229 7.83 11.61 -13.20
CA TYR A 229 6.37 11.78 -13.25
C TYR A 229 5.86 11.95 -14.69
N HIS A 230 6.63 12.65 -15.52
CA HIS A 230 6.33 12.87 -16.93
C HIS A 230 6.40 11.56 -17.74
N MET A 231 7.53 10.85 -17.64
CA MET A 231 7.86 9.68 -18.45
C MET A 231 7.29 8.38 -17.89
N GLY A 232 6.99 8.33 -16.60
CA GLY A 232 6.58 7.16 -15.86
C GLY A 232 7.74 6.19 -15.57
N TYR A 233 7.43 5.12 -14.85
CA TYR A 233 8.41 4.06 -14.52
C TYR A 233 8.91 3.33 -15.78
N SER A 234 10.21 3.03 -15.76
CA SER A 234 10.94 2.15 -16.68
C SER A 234 11.85 1.21 -15.90
N ASP A 235 12.35 0.15 -16.53
CA ASP A 235 13.21 -0.85 -15.88
C ASP A 235 14.55 -0.29 -15.35
N GLU A 236 15.02 0.85 -15.86
CA GLU A 236 16.22 1.54 -15.36
C GLU A 236 16.05 2.03 -13.92
N HIS A 237 14.80 2.25 -13.50
CA HIS A 237 14.45 2.68 -12.15
C HIS A 237 14.47 1.54 -11.12
N LYS A 238 14.64 0.27 -11.53
CA LYS A 238 14.63 -0.88 -10.59
C LYS A 238 15.64 -0.72 -9.46
N LYS A 239 16.80 -0.14 -9.74
CA LYS A 239 17.87 0.11 -8.75
C LYS A 239 17.52 1.22 -7.74
N CYS A 240 16.52 2.03 -8.02
CA CYS A 240 16.10 3.14 -7.17
C CYS A 240 15.20 2.67 -6.01
N PHE A 241 14.79 1.40 -5.97
CA PHE A 241 13.95 0.86 -4.91
C PHE A 241 14.78 0.25 -3.79
N ASN A 242 14.74 0.87 -2.61
CA ASN A 242 15.52 0.46 -1.44
C ASN A 242 14.99 -0.80 -0.77
N ASN A 243 13.67 -0.98 -0.75
CA ASN A 243 13.00 -2.09 -0.06
C ASN A 243 12.43 -3.11 -1.04
N VAL A 244 13.21 -3.43 -2.08
CA VAL A 244 12.80 -4.32 -3.18
C VAL A 244 13.07 -5.78 -2.85
N ALA A 245 12.11 -6.65 -3.17
CA ALA A 245 12.26 -8.09 -3.19
C ALA A 245 12.88 -8.52 -4.52
N ILE A 246 13.98 -9.27 -4.46
CA ILE A 246 14.69 -9.81 -5.62
C ILE A 246 14.54 -11.34 -5.60
N PRO A 247 13.57 -11.91 -6.34
CA PRO A 247 13.43 -13.35 -6.45
C PRO A 247 14.61 -13.96 -7.20
N ASN A 248 15.10 -15.10 -6.72
CA ASN A 248 16.12 -15.89 -7.37
C ASN A 248 15.54 -17.21 -7.93
N LYS A 249 16.25 -17.85 -8.86
CA LYS A 249 15.82 -19.08 -9.54
C LYS A 249 15.66 -20.28 -8.61
N ASP A 250 16.28 -20.24 -7.43
CA ASP A 250 16.18 -21.25 -6.39
C ASP A 250 14.94 -21.11 -5.48
N GLY A 251 14.08 -20.13 -5.77
CA GLY A 251 12.86 -19.85 -5.02
C GLY A 251 13.06 -18.94 -3.81
N LYS A 252 14.30 -18.54 -3.51
CA LYS A 252 14.62 -17.59 -2.44
C LYS A 252 14.38 -16.15 -2.87
N VAL A 253 14.13 -15.29 -1.90
CA VAL A 253 14.06 -13.84 -2.09
C VAL A 253 15.22 -13.18 -1.36
N TYR A 254 15.80 -12.17 -1.99
CA TYR A 254 16.87 -11.36 -1.41
C TYR A 254 16.47 -9.89 -1.37
N ASP A 255 17.05 -9.14 -0.43
CA ASP A 255 17.01 -7.68 -0.46
C ASP A 255 18.04 -7.13 -1.44
N LYS A 256 18.06 -5.79 -1.62
CA LYS A 256 19.01 -5.13 -2.52
C LYS A 256 20.48 -5.27 -2.11
N TYR A 257 20.76 -5.67 -0.87
CA TYR A 257 22.11 -5.88 -0.35
C TYR A 257 22.56 -7.34 -0.46
N GLY A 258 21.70 -8.23 -1.00
CA GLY A 258 21.97 -9.66 -1.13
C GLY A 258 21.71 -10.45 0.14
N ASN A 259 21.05 -9.89 1.16
CA ASN A 259 20.63 -10.66 2.32
C ASN A 259 19.37 -11.47 1.98
N GLN A 260 19.35 -12.73 2.37
CA GLN A 260 18.17 -13.57 2.20
C GLN A 260 17.02 -13.06 3.08
N VAL A 261 15.85 -12.92 2.48
CA VAL A 261 14.60 -12.52 3.12
C VAL A 261 13.78 -13.77 3.44
N PHE A 262 13.27 -13.81 4.65
CA PHE A 262 12.31 -14.79 5.14
C PHE A 262 10.99 -14.11 5.46
N TYR A 263 9.91 -14.89 5.43
CA TYR A 263 8.56 -14.38 5.58
C TYR A 263 7.85 -15.09 6.71
N SER A 264 7.66 -14.42 7.85
CA SER A 264 6.76 -14.89 8.90
C SER A 264 5.34 -14.56 8.48
N VAL A 265 4.52 -15.58 8.23
CA VAL A 265 3.15 -15.44 7.73
C VAL A 265 2.19 -16.04 8.72
N SER A 266 1.14 -15.29 9.05
CA SER A 266 -0.01 -15.77 9.83
C SER A 266 -1.29 -15.66 9.02
N ALA A 267 -2.12 -16.69 9.05
CA ALA A 267 -3.41 -16.75 8.38
C ALA A 267 -4.50 -17.22 9.35
N THR A 268 -5.68 -16.60 9.30
CA THR A 268 -6.86 -17.11 10.01
C THR A 268 -7.64 -18.03 9.07
N ILE A 269 -7.68 -19.32 9.38
CA ILE A 269 -8.37 -20.35 8.59
C ILE A 269 -9.31 -21.12 9.50
N ASN A 270 -10.62 -21.09 9.22
CA ASN A 270 -11.65 -21.73 10.02
C ASN A 270 -11.54 -21.34 11.52
N ASP A 271 -11.46 -20.03 11.79
CA ASP A 271 -11.32 -19.44 13.13
C ASP A 271 -10.06 -19.87 13.91
N ARG A 272 -9.06 -20.41 13.22
CA ARG A 272 -7.76 -20.77 13.81
C ARG A 272 -6.62 -20.04 13.12
N ILE A 273 -5.69 -19.55 13.93
CA ILE A 273 -4.47 -18.92 13.44
C ILE A 273 -3.47 -20.02 13.06
N LYS A 274 -3.03 -20.02 11.81
CA LYS A 274 -1.90 -20.82 11.33
C LYS A 274 -0.73 -19.91 11.05
N GLU A 275 0.45 -20.30 11.51
CA GLU A 275 1.66 -19.49 11.41
C GLU A 275 2.82 -20.33 10.90
N GLY A 276 3.62 -19.74 10.00
CA GLY A 276 4.84 -20.36 9.52
C GLY A 276 5.77 -19.36 8.85
N ILE A 277 7.01 -19.81 8.62
CA ILE A 277 8.03 -19.05 7.91
C ILE A 277 8.24 -19.67 6.54
N PHE A 278 8.33 -18.82 5.52
CA PHE A 278 8.50 -19.17 4.11
C PHE A 278 9.68 -18.43 3.49
N LEU A 279 10.20 -18.94 2.37
CA LEU A 279 11.24 -18.27 1.57
C LEU A 279 10.66 -17.26 0.59
N ASN A 280 9.38 -17.39 0.26
CA ASN A 280 8.65 -16.52 -0.65
C ASN A 280 7.17 -16.44 -0.19
N VAL A 281 6.56 -15.26 -0.31
CA VAL A 281 5.13 -15.03 -0.03
C VAL A 281 4.22 -15.91 -0.90
N ASP A 282 4.58 -16.12 -2.16
CA ASP A 282 3.78 -16.94 -3.09
C ASP A 282 3.63 -18.38 -2.56
N GLU A 283 4.69 -18.92 -1.94
CA GLU A 283 4.64 -20.24 -1.30
C GLU A 283 3.70 -20.27 -0.10
N ALA A 284 3.63 -19.18 0.66
CA ALA A 284 2.71 -19.05 1.79
C ALA A 284 1.24 -19.00 1.32
N VAL A 285 0.94 -18.23 0.26
CA VAL A 285 -0.39 -18.16 -0.35
C VAL A 285 -0.84 -19.54 -0.83
N VAL A 286 0.04 -20.25 -1.54
CA VAL A 286 -0.25 -21.60 -2.03
C VAL A 286 -0.44 -22.59 -0.88
N SER A 287 0.30 -22.43 0.22
CA SER A 287 0.24 -23.33 1.37
C SER A 287 -1.01 -23.12 2.21
N PHE A 288 -1.43 -21.88 2.43
CA PHE A 288 -2.61 -21.54 3.24
C PHE A 288 -3.92 -21.50 2.45
N GLY A 289 -3.84 -21.48 1.12
CA GLY A 289 -5.00 -21.51 0.22
C GLY A 289 -5.32 -20.12 -0.34
N GLU A 290 -5.79 -20.10 -1.59
CA GLU A 290 -6.21 -18.89 -2.27
C GLU A 290 -7.42 -18.27 -1.55
N GLY A 291 -7.28 -17.01 -1.11
CA GLY A 291 -8.34 -16.26 -0.44
C GLY A 291 -8.21 -16.15 1.09
N ALA A 292 -7.19 -16.75 1.71
CA ALA A 292 -6.88 -16.49 3.11
C ALA A 292 -6.38 -15.05 3.29
N GLU A 293 -6.88 -14.34 4.31
CA GLU A 293 -6.28 -13.07 4.75
C GLU A 293 -4.96 -13.37 5.45
N LEU A 294 -3.87 -12.97 4.81
CA LEU A 294 -2.51 -13.19 5.30
C LEU A 294 -1.97 -11.91 5.93
N SER A 295 -1.40 -12.03 7.13
CA SER A 295 -0.46 -11.06 7.67
C SER A 295 0.96 -11.55 7.39
N VAL A 296 1.78 -10.70 6.77
CA VAL A 296 3.11 -11.04 6.28
C VAL A 296 4.13 -10.09 6.89
N VAL A 297 5.06 -10.64 7.66
CA VAL A 297 6.17 -9.91 8.28
C VAL A 297 7.49 -10.44 7.70
N PRO A 298 8.15 -9.68 6.82
CA PRO A 298 9.44 -10.07 6.28
C PRO A 298 10.57 -9.76 7.26
N PHE A 299 11.63 -10.57 7.24
CA PHE A 299 12.83 -10.37 8.05
C PHE A 299 14.06 -10.98 7.37
N THR A 300 15.25 -10.52 7.75
CA THR A 300 16.54 -11.11 7.34
C THR A 300 17.13 -11.91 8.49
N GLU A 301 18.16 -12.71 8.22
CA GLU A 301 18.87 -13.47 9.27
C GLU A 301 19.38 -12.57 10.41
N GLN A 302 19.85 -11.36 10.08
CA GLN A 302 20.30 -10.35 11.06
C GLN A 302 19.20 -9.90 12.02
N LYS A 303 17.94 -10.03 11.63
CA LYS A 303 16.76 -9.66 12.43
C LYS A 303 16.05 -10.86 13.07
N LEU A 304 16.68 -12.04 13.09
CA LEU A 304 16.10 -13.24 13.70
C LEU A 304 15.74 -13.03 15.18
N SER A 305 16.50 -12.21 15.90
CA SER A 305 16.23 -11.89 17.31
C SER A 305 14.93 -11.11 17.53
N GLU A 306 14.39 -10.48 16.48
CA GLU A 306 13.13 -9.72 16.54
C GLU A 306 11.90 -10.64 16.39
N ILE A 307 12.10 -11.89 15.96
CA ILE A 307 11.01 -12.86 15.79
C ILE A 307 10.60 -13.42 17.16
N PRO A 308 9.30 -13.43 17.50
CA PRO A 308 8.83 -13.95 18.78
C PRO A 308 9.30 -15.39 19.01
N ILE A 309 9.97 -15.62 20.14
CA ILE A 309 10.47 -16.94 20.51
C ILE A 309 9.28 -17.89 20.70
N ARG A 310 9.21 -18.92 19.84
CA ARG A 310 8.28 -20.04 19.97
C ARG A 310 8.99 -21.24 20.61
N LYS A 311 8.23 -22.07 21.32
CA LYS A 311 8.77 -23.27 21.99
C LYS A 311 9.16 -24.39 21.03
N ASN A 312 8.48 -24.47 19.89
CA ASN A 312 8.63 -25.57 18.93
C ASN A 312 8.65 -25.02 17.51
N TYR A 313 9.56 -25.53 16.69
CA TYR A 313 9.61 -25.26 15.27
C TYR A 313 9.56 -26.57 14.49
N TYR A 314 8.76 -26.58 13.43
CA TYR A 314 8.50 -27.77 12.63
C TYR A 314 8.93 -27.52 11.18
N PRO A 315 10.20 -27.74 10.85
CA PRO A 315 10.71 -27.62 9.48
C PRO A 315 10.11 -28.72 8.61
N SER A 316 9.40 -28.34 7.56
CA SER A 316 8.68 -29.26 6.68
C SER A 316 8.95 -28.96 5.21
N ARG A 317 8.98 -30.02 4.40
CA ARG A 317 9.09 -29.95 2.94
C ARG A 317 7.80 -30.49 2.34
N ASN A 318 7.22 -29.74 1.42
CA ASN A 318 6.14 -30.28 0.62
C ASN A 318 6.73 -31.30 -0.35
N THR A 319 6.21 -32.53 -0.41
CA THR A 319 6.75 -33.55 -1.33
C THR A 319 6.19 -33.44 -2.74
N LYS A 320 5.07 -32.74 -2.90
CA LYS A 320 4.40 -32.53 -4.20
C LYS A 320 4.89 -31.26 -4.90
N LYS A 321 5.46 -30.31 -4.16
CA LYS A 321 5.92 -29.00 -4.64
C LYS A 321 7.32 -28.75 -4.10
N ASN A 322 8.21 -28.10 -4.85
CA ASN A 322 9.56 -27.77 -4.36
C ASN A 322 9.54 -26.59 -3.37
N THR A 323 8.73 -26.72 -2.31
CA THR A 323 8.44 -25.69 -1.31
C THR A 323 8.77 -26.24 0.07
N SER A 324 9.30 -25.39 0.92
CA SER A 324 9.58 -25.73 2.31
C SER A 324 9.14 -24.60 3.24
N ALA A 325 8.83 -24.94 4.49
CA ALA A 325 8.37 -23.97 5.48
C ALA A 325 8.73 -24.42 6.90
N VAL A 326 8.83 -23.46 7.82
CA VAL A 326 8.96 -23.73 9.26
C VAL A 326 7.67 -23.32 9.95
N PHE A 327 6.92 -24.27 10.50
CA PHE A 327 5.67 -23.96 11.19
C PHE A 327 5.86 -23.85 12.70
N PHE A 328 5.00 -23.07 13.36
CA PHE A 328 5.10 -22.82 14.82
C PHE A 328 4.21 -23.71 15.68
N SER A 329 3.29 -24.46 15.08
CA SER A 329 2.41 -25.39 15.80
C SER A 329 2.09 -26.63 14.96
N TRP A 330 1.76 -27.72 15.63
CA TRP A 330 1.34 -28.97 14.98
C TRP A 330 0.04 -28.79 14.18
N ASP A 331 -0.93 -28.12 14.79
CA ASP A 331 -2.22 -27.76 14.19
C ASP A 331 -2.09 -26.96 12.89
N ALA A 332 -0.99 -26.19 12.74
CA ALA A 332 -0.74 -25.44 11.52
C ALA A 332 -0.45 -26.36 10.32
N ILE A 333 0.08 -27.58 10.52
CA ILE A 333 0.59 -28.47 9.46
C ILE A 333 -0.35 -29.63 9.17
N GLU A 334 -0.96 -30.23 10.20
CA GLU A 334 -1.67 -31.53 10.14
C GLU A 334 -2.77 -31.59 9.07
N LYS A 335 -3.27 -30.44 8.63
CA LYS A 335 -4.35 -30.29 7.65
C LYS A 335 -3.95 -29.53 6.38
N LEU A 336 -2.66 -29.27 6.16
CA LEU A 336 -2.18 -28.62 4.93
C LEU A 336 -1.79 -29.67 3.88
N ASP A 337 -2.31 -29.53 2.67
CA ASP A 337 -2.03 -30.49 1.60
C ASP A 337 -0.54 -30.48 1.19
N GLY A 338 0.03 -31.67 1.09
CA GLY A 338 1.40 -31.92 0.61
C GLY A 338 2.51 -31.76 1.65
N PHE A 339 2.24 -31.19 2.83
CA PHE A 339 3.18 -31.22 3.96
C PHE A 339 2.93 -32.50 4.78
N ALA A 340 3.53 -33.61 4.34
CA ALA A 340 3.37 -34.89 5.04
C ALA A 340 4.14 -34.89 6.38
N MET A 341 3.49 -35.41 7.42
CA MET A 341 4.01 -35.44 8.79
C MET A 341 5.06 -36.54 9.04
N THR A 342 5.21 -37.49 8.13
CA THR A 342 6.10 -38.64 8.28
C THR A 342 7.56 -38.21 8.19
N GLY A 343 8.24 -38.16 9.35
CA GLY A 343 9.68 -37.87 9.45
C GLY A 343 10.03 -36.43 9.84
N LEU A 344 9.06 -35.57 10.17
CA LEU A 344 9.34 -34.22 10.66
C LEU A 344 9.99 -34.27 12.05
N LYS A 345 11.19 -33.68 12.17
CA LYS A 345 11.88 -33.52 13.45
C LYS A 345 11.63 -32.14 14.02
N LYS A 346 10.94 -32.08 15.15
CA LYS A 346 10.79 -30.88 15.98
C LYS A 346 12.18 -30.30 16.30
N GLN A 347 12.31 -28.99 16.18
CA GLN A 347 13.50 -28.23 16.60
C GLN A 347 13.16 -27.32 17.79
N GLU A 348 14.13 -27.13 18.68
CA GLU A 348 14.00 -26.27 19.86
C GLU A 348 14.28 -24.79 19.54
N THR A 349 15.11 -24.55 18.51
CA THR A 349 15.45 -23.20 18.07
C THR A 349 15.06 -22.98 16.61
N LEU A 350 14.82 -21.71 16.26
CA LEU A 350 14.51 -21.33 14.89
C LEU A 350 15.70 -21.56 13.95
N ILE A 351 16.92 -21.31 14.44
CA ILE A 351 18.13 -21.50 13.64
C ILE A 351 18.35 -22.98 13.31
N ASP A 352 18.05 -23.90 14.22
CA ASP A 352 18.16 -25.34 13.94
C ASP A 352 17.09 -25.80 12.94
N ALA A 353 15.89 -25.20 12.97
CA ALA A 353 14.88 -25.41 11.93
C ALA A 353 15.35 -24.91 10.55
N PHE A 354 16.00 -23.75 10.49
CA PHE A 354 16.57 -23.24 9.24
C PHE A 354 17.69 -24.15 8.72
N ARG A 355 18.58 -24.62 9.59
CA ARG A 355 19.64 -25.58 9.24
C ARG A 355 19.07 -26.91 8.76
N ALA A 356 17.99 -27.41 9.37
CA ALA A 356 17.31 -28.64 8.95
C ALA A 356 16.75 -28.53 7.52
N LEU A 357 16.39 -27.33 7.07
CA LEU A 357 15.93 -27.07 5.70
C LEU A 357 17.04 -26.61 4.74
N ASN A 358 18.29 -26.52 5.20
CA ASN A 358 19.42 -25.93 4.46
C ASN A 358 19.14 -24.49 4.00
N TRP A 359 18.43 -23.72 4.80
CA TRP A 359 18.11 -22.32 4.48
C TRP A 359 19.24 -21.36 4.81
N VAL A 360 20.07 -21.74 5.78
CA VAL A 360 21.27 -21.02 6.23
C VAL A 360 22.45 -22.00 6.24
N SER A 361 23.66 -21.45 6.13
CA SER A 361 24.91 -22.19 6.19
C SER A 361 25.05 -22.93 7.53
N LYS A 362 25.73 -24.09 7.51
CA LYS A 362 26.31 -24.65 8.74
C LYS A 362 27.62 -23.90 8.97
N GLU A 363 27.67 -23.10 10.03
CA GLU A 363 28.95 -22.57 10.55
C GLU A 363 29.82 -23.70 11.08
#